data_AF-A0A7J7HFJ9-F1
#
_entry.id   AF-A0A7J7HFJ9-F1
#
_cell.length_a   1.000
_cell.length_b   1.000
_cell.length_c   1.000
_cell.angle_alpha   90.00
_cell.angle_beta   90.00
_cell.angle_gamma   90.00
#
_symmetry.space_group_name_H-M   'P 1'
#
loop_
_entity.id
_entity.type
_entity.pdbx_description
1 polymer ?
#
loop_
_entity_poly.entity_id
_entity_poly.type
_entity_poly.pdbx_seq_one_letter_code
_entity_poly.pdbx_strand_id
1 'polypeptide(L)'
;MLLQKEQGGGWCTNVATCRARKNTRLGSSKQMANQLAFSGLLSNLQKFNPDFYNWNRIKVMYCDGSSFTGDVEAVNPATNLHFRGARIFAAVIDDLLEKGMKNAANGGSAGGLTSILHCDSFRALLPIGTKVKYLSDAGYFINTKDVSGTQHIEAFYNDVVTTHGSVKNLPISCTSKMGPGLCFFPQNMAQQIQTPLFLVNAAYDSWQLSSSLQINKILKFTRFFEIKVAQLLDTDVNFH
;
A
#
# COMPACT_ATOMS: atom_id res chain seq x y z
N MET A 1 -8.57 -10.80 -17.78
CA MET A 1 -8.77 -10.35 -16.38
C MET A 1 -7.43 -10.43 -15.66
N LEU A 2 -7.19 -9.55 -14.68
CA LEU A 2 -5.89 -9.43 -14.02
C LEU A 2 -6.04 -9.15 -12.51
N LEU A 3 -5.20 -9.78 -11.69
CA LEU A 3 -5.04 -9.48 -10.27
C LEU A 3 -3.58 -9.11 -9.97
N GLN A 4 -3.35 -7.86 -9.58
CA GLN A 4 -2.06 -7.36 -9.11
C GLN A 4 -2.03 -7.32 -7.58
N LYS A 5 -0.90 -7.65 -6.96
CA LYS A 5 -0.70 -7.47 -5.52
C LYS A 5 0.60 -6.72 -5.21
N GLU A 6 0.51 -5.57 -4.57
CA GLU A 6 1.65 -4.87 -3.99
C GLU A 6 2.08 -5.52 -2.67
N GLN A 7 3.38 -5.78 -2.51
CA GLN A 7 3.92 -6.23 -1.23
C GLN A 7 3.96 -5.10 -0.20
N GLY A 8 3.70 -5.44 1.06
CA GLY A 8 3.98 -4.58 2.20
C GLY A 8 5.40 -4.79 2.77
N GLY A 9 5.75 -3.95 3.74
CA GLY A 9 7.01 -4.08 4.47
C GLY A 9 7.33 -2.91 5.41
N GLY A 10 6.33 -2.12 5.79
CA GLY A 10 6.51 -0.90 6.55
C GLY A 10 7.32 0.17 5.80
N TRP A 11 7.60 1.27 6.50
CA TRP A 11 8.23 2.46 5.94
C TRP A 11 9.58 2.76 6.60
N CYS A 12 10.29 3.72 6.03
CA CYS A 12 11.42 4.36 6.69
C CYS A 12 11.18 5.87 6.73
N THR A 13 11.51 6.49 7.86
CA THR A 13 11.12 7.86 8.22
C THR A 13 12.22 8.88 8.02
N ASN A 14 13.47 8.45 7.78
CA ASN A 14 14.61 9.34 7.55
C ASN A 14 15.74 8.60 6.84
N VAL A 15 16.76 9.34 6.41
CA VAL A 15 17.93 8.78 5.71
C VAL A 15 18.58 7.63 6.48
N ALA A 16 18.69 7.71 7.80
CA ALA A 16 19.32 6.67 8.61
C ALA A 16 18.49 5.37 8.63
N THR A 17 17.18 5.46 8.86
CA THR A 17 16.29 4.29 8.87
C THR A 17 16.11 3.69 7.47
N CYS A 18 16.12 4.52 6.43
CA CYS A 18 16.11 4.04 5.05
C CYS A 18 17.43 3.34 4.68
N ARG A 19 18.57 3.90 5.10
CA ARG A 19 19.90 3.30 4.90
C ARG A 19 20.01 1.94 5.57
N ALA A 20 19.43 1.75 6.75
CA ALA A 20 19.41 0.46 7.44
C ALA A 20 18.73 -0.65 6.61
N ARG A 21 17.76 -0.29 5.77
CA ARG A 21 17.01 -1.22 4.92
C ARG A 21 17.65 -1.47 3.56
N LYS A 22 18.62 -0.64 3.13
CA LYS A 22 19.18 -0.65 1.76
C LYS A 22 19.75 -2.00 1.33
N ASN A 23 20.30 -2.77 2.27
CA ASN A 23 20.92 -4.08 2.01
C ASN A 23 19.94 -5.24 2.29
N THR A 24 18.64 -4.98 2.27
CA THR A 24 17.59 -5.99 2.50
C THR A 24 16.63 -6.01 1.31
N ARG A 25 15.75 -7.03 1.25
CA ARG A 25 14.69 -7.10 0.24
C ARG A 25 13.78 -5.86 0.19
N LEU A 26 13.73 -5.08 1.28
CA LEU A 26 12.89 -3.90 1.44
C LEU A 26 13.58 -2.58 1.03
N GLY A 27 14.83 -2.64 0.57
CA GLY A 27 15.58 -1.48 0.09
C GLY A 27 16.43 -1.77 -1.14
N SER A 28 16.45 -3.01 -1.65
CA SER A 28 17.18 -3.38 -2.85
C SER A 28 16.57 -4.59 -3.55
N SER A 29 16.36 -4.47 -4.86
CA SER A 29 15.94 -5.57 -5.72
C SER A 29 16.98 -6.69 -5.82
N LYS A 30 18.28 -6.39 -5.61
CA LYS A 30 19.34 -7.41 -5.57
C LYS A 30 19.19 -8.40 -4.41
N GLN A 31 18.40 -8.04 -3.40
CA GLN A 31 18.14 -8.84 -2.20
C GLN A 31 16.74 -9.45 -2.22
N MET A 32 16.01 -9.32 -3.34
CA MET A 32 14.71 -9.95 -3.53
C MET A 32 14.88 -11.39 -4.03
N ALA A 33 13.95 -12.26 -3.66
CA ALA A 33 13.90 -13.60 -4.20
C ALA A 33 13.52 -13.55 -5.70
N ASN A 34 14.22 -14.34 -6.51
CA ASN A 34 13.94 -14.45 -7.95
C ASN A 34 12.61 -15.18 -8.22
N GLN A 35 12.13 -15.97 -7.27
CA GLN A 35 10.87 -16.70 -7.35
C GLN A 35 10.09 -16.52 -6.06
N LEU A 36 8.78 -16.30 -6.21
CA LEU A 36 7.86 -16.11 -5.10
C LEU A 36 6.66 -17.01 -5.28
N ALA A 37 6.32 -17.74 -4.23
CA ALA A 37 5.09 -18.50 -4.22
C ALA A 37 3.88 -17.56 -4.28
N PHE A 38 2.91 -17.93 -5.12
CA PHE A 38 1.59 -17.35 -5.12
C PHE A 38 0.68 -18.19 -4.23
N SER A 39 0.04 -17.53 -3.27
CA SER A 39 -0.83 -18.16 -2.27
C SER A 39 -2.02 -17.26 -1.94
N GLY A 40 -3.02 -17.83 -1.23
CA GLY A 40 -4.27 -17.13 -0.92
C GLY A 40 -4.94 -16.61 -2.20
N LEU A 41 -5.26 -15.32 -2.23
CA LEU A 41 -5.87 -14.63 -3.39
C LEU A 41 -5.05 -14.72 -4.69
N LEU A 42 -3.73 -14.99 -4.61
CA LEU A 42 -2.90 -15.20 -5.81
C LEU A 42 -2.79 -16.68 -6.20
N SER A 43 -3.36 -17.61 -5.43
CA SER A 43 -3.25 -19.04 -5.75
C SER A 43 -3.86 -19.37 -7.12
N ASN A 44 -3.32 -20.38 -7.78
CA ASN A 44 -3.89 -21.00 -8.99
C ASN A 44 -4.78 -22.21 -8.70
N LEU A 45 -4.94 -22.57 -7.44
CA LEU A 45 -5.81 -23.63 -7.01
C LEU A 45 -7.14 -23.02 -6.54
N GLN A 46 -8.24 -23.42 -7.18
CA GLN A 46 -9.59 -22.93 -6.87
C GLN A 46 -9.96 -23.14 -5.40
N LYS A 47 -9.46 -24.21 -4.75
CA LYS A 47 -9.62 -24.44 -3.31
C LYS A 47 -9.18 -23.25 -2.44
N PHE A 48 -8.14 -22.52 -2.85
CA PHE A 48 -7.57 -21.40 -2.10
C PHE A 48 -7.91 -20.03 -2.70
N ASN A 49 -8.36 -19.99 -3.95
CA ASN A 49 -8.73 -18.79 -4.69
C ASN A 49 -9.96 -19.08 -5.56
N PRO A 50 -11.15 -19.24 -4.96
CA PRO A 50 -12.33 -19.74 -5.67
C PRO A 50 -12.73 -18.84 -6.85
N ASP A 51 -12.53 -17.53 -6.70
CA ASP A 51 -13.03 -16.53 -7.64
C ASP A 51 -12.01 -16.15 -8.73
N PHE A 52 -10.72 -16.16 -8.43
CA PHE A 52 -9.68 -15.60 -9.31
C PHE A 52 -8.58 -16.59 -9.71
N TYR A 53 -8.73 -17.89 -9.44
CA TYR A 53 -7.66 -18.88 -9.68
C TYR A 53 -7.20 -18.98 -11.14
N ASN A 54 -8.03 -18.57 -12.10
CA ASN A 54 -7.73 -18.59 -13.53
C ASN A 54 -7.39 -17.19 -14.10
N TRP A 55 -7.28 -16.16 -13.25
CA TRP A 55 -6.87 -14.82 -13.69
C TRP A 55 -5.35 -14.75 -13.93
N ASN A 56 -4.92 -13.77 -14.75
CA ASN A 56 -3.53 -13.37 -14.76
C ASN A 56 -3.17 -12.79 -13.38
N ARG A 57 -2.00 -13.11 -12.86
CA ARG A 57 -1.60 -12.72 -11.50
C ARG A 57 -0.22 -12.13 -11.49
N ILE A 58 -0.09 -11.00 -10.81
CA ILE A 58 1.15 -10.24 -10.72
C ILE A 58 1.40 -9.91 -9.26
N LYS A 59 2.66 -10.01 -8.86
CA LYS A 59 3.11 -9.59 -7.54
C LYS A 59 4.19 -8.53 -7.69
N VAL A 60 3.88 -7.31 -7.30
CA VAL A 60 4.81 -6.18 -7.36
C VAL A 60 5.59 -6.13 -6.06
N MET A 61 6.90 -6.24 -6.17
CA MET A 61 7.82 -6.24 -5.04
C MET A 61 8.06 -4.82 -4.54
N TYR A 62 8.10 -4.65 -3.21
CA TYR A 62 8.24 -3.37 -2.55
C TYR A 62 9.65 -3.15 -2.01
N CYS A 63 10.28 -2.03 -2.37
CA CYS A 63 11.60 -1.63 -1.87
C CYS A 63 11.86 -0.13 -1.77
N ASP A 64 10.86 0.73 -1.98
CA ASP A 64 11.06 2.18 -1.96
C ASP A 64 10.95 2.79 -0.56
N GLY A 65 10.24 2.13 0.37
CA GLY A 65 10.11 2.60 1.75
C GLY A 65 9.00 3.64 1.98
N SER A 66 8.16 3.92 0.98
CA SER A 66 7.16 5.01 1.00
C SER A 66 5.78 4.62 0.46
N SER A 67 5.44 3.34 0.37
CA SER A 67 4.24 2.87 -0.35
C SER A 67 4.17 3.41 -1.78
N PHE A 68 5.31 3.45 -2.49
CA PHE A 68 5.43 3.98 -3.83
C PHE A 68 5.00 5.44 -4.01
N THR A 69 5.01 6.26 -2.96
CA THR A 69 4.63 7.68 -3.08
C THR A 69 5.81 8.62 -3.30
N GLY A 70 7.03 8.20 -2.98
CA GLY A 70 8.20 9.07 -3.01
C GLY A 70 8.59 9.51 -4.42
N ASP A 71 8.95 10.79 -4.57
CA ASP A 71 9.43 11.36 -5.83
C ASP A 71 10.43 12.51 -5.61
N VAL A 72 11.69 12.13 -5.37
CA VAL A 72 12.83 13.03 -5.25
C VAL A 72 13.77 12.84 -6.44
N GLU A 73 14.05 13.94 -7.14
CA GLU A 73 14.97 13.94 -8.29
C GLU A 73 16.41 13.71 -7.81
N ALA A 74 16.86 14.47 -6.82
CA ALA A 74 18.22 14.38 -6.30
C ALA A 74 18.49 13.02 -5.64
N VAL A 75 19.69 12.50 -5.85
CA VAL A 75 20.20 11.32 -5.13
C VAL A 75 20.86 11.79 -3.84
N ASN A 76 20.63 11.11 -2.72
CA ASN A 76 21.30 11.48 -1.48
C ASN A 76 22.82 11.26 -1.63
N PRO A 77 23.66 12.32 -1.59
CA PRO A 77 25.07 12.21 -1.96
C PRO A 77 25.89 11.38 -0.97
N ALA A 78 25.50 11.36 0.31
CA ALA A 78 26.23 10.64 1.36
C ALA A 78 25.90 9.14 1.40
N THR A 79 24.71 8.74 0.93
CA THR A 79 24.21 7.36 1.09
C THR A 79 23.86 6.67 -0.22
N ASN A 80 23.84 7.41 -1.33
CA ASN A 80 23.37 6.98 -2.64
C ASN A 80 21.94 6.41 -2.61
N LEU A 81 21.09 6.92 -1.71
CA LEU A 81 19.69 6.55 -1.63
C LEU A 81 18.87 7.32 -2.66
N HIS A 82 17.92 6.61 -3.27
CA HIS A 82 16.93 7.16 -4.19
C HIS A 82 15.53 7.02 -3.56
N PHE A 83 14.78 8.12 -3.52
CA PHE A 83 13.40 8.14 -3.04
C PHE A 83 12.46 8.34 -4.23
N ARG A 84 12.26 7.29 -5.02
CA ARG A 84 11.59 7.36 -6.34
C ARG A 84 10.47 6.33 -6.49
N GLY A 85 9.76 6.05 -5.39
CA GLY A 85 8.67 5.08 -5.33
C GLY A 85 7.61 5.28 -6.41
N ALA A 86 7.17 6.52 -6.66
CA ALA A 86 6.13 6.80 -7.65
C ALA A 86 6.59 6.49 -9.08
N ARG A 87 7.87 6.76 -9.39
CA ARG A 87 8.46 6.42 -10.70
C ARG A 87 8.59 4.92 -10.89
N ILE A 88 8.95 4.19 -9.82
CA ILE A 88 8.99 2.73 -9.85
C ILE A 88 7.59 2.19 -10.14
N PHE A 89 6.56 2.72 -9.48
CA PHE A 89 5.19 2.29 -9.70
C PHE A 89 4.75 2.51 -11.15
N ALA A 90 4.91 3.73 -11.67
CA ALA A 90 4.58 4.04 -13.06
C ALA A 90 5.29 3.11 -14.05
N ALA A 91 6.62 2.95 -13.91
CA ALA A 91 7.42 2.08 -14.79
C ALA A 91 6.99 0.61 -14.72
N VAL A 92 6.60 0.12 -13.54
CA VAL A 92 6.05 -1.24 -13.40
C VAL A 92 4.71 -1.35 -14.12
N ILE A 93 3.81 -0.39 -13.99
CA ILE A 93 2.51 -0.44 -14.68
C ILE A 93 2.69 -0.39 -16.20
N ASP A 94 3.57 0.48 -16.70
CA ASP A 94 3.88 0.59 -18.13
C ASP A 94 4.40 -0.74 -18.71
N ASP A 95 5.37 -1.37 -18.04
CA ASP A 95 5.90 -2.69 -18.43
C ASP A 95 4.80 -3.78 -18.43
N LEU A 96 3.87 -3.73 -17.48
CA LEU A 96 2.77 -4.69 -17.40
C LEU A 96 1.71 -4.45 -18.48
N LEU A 97 1.45 -3.19 -18.84
CA LEU A 97 0.58 -2.81 -19.96
C LEU A 97 1.09 -3.40 -21.27
N GLU A 98 2.40 -3.29 -21.52
CA GLU A 98 3.06 -3.89 -22.68
C GLU A 98 2.96 -5.42 -22.68
N LYS A 99 3.06 -6.04 -21.50
CA LYS A 99 2.91 -7.50 -21.29
C LYS A 99 1.46 -7.99 -21.31
N GLY A 100 0.51 -7.15 -21.70
CA GLY A 100 -0.87 -7.54 -21.98
C GLY A 100 -1.90 -7.09 -20.94
N MET A 101 -1.51 -6.37 -19.88
CA MET A 101 -2.47 -5.74 -18.96
C MET A 101 -3.39 -4.77 -19.70
N LYS A 102 -2.93 -4.14 -20.80
CA LYS A 102 -3.75 -3.27 -21.65
C LYS A 102 -4.99 -3.97 -22.26
N ASN A 103 -4.96 -5.30 -22.36
CA ASN A 103 -6.07 -6.09 -22.90
C ASN A 103 -7.04 -6.58 -21.82
N ALA A 104 -6.82 -6.22 -20.55
CA ALA A 104 -7.68 -6.65 -19.45
C ALA A 104 -9.00 -5.86 -19.44
N ALA A 105 -10.11 -6.56 -19.63
CA ALA A 105 -11.45 -5.98 -19.44
C ALA A 105 -11.78 -5.72 -17.97
N ASN A 106 -11.36 -6.63 -17.07
CA ASN A 106 -11.49 -6.49 -15.62
C ASN A 106 -10.11 -6.63 -14.96
N GLY A 107 -9.82 -5.77 -13.99
CA GLY A 107 -8.59 -5.77 -13.20
C GLY A 107 -8.87 -5.55 -11.72
N GLY A 108 -8.00 -6.10 -10.87
CA GLY A 108 -7.97 -5.82 -9.45
C GLY A 108 -6.55 -5.53 -8.98
N SER A 109 -6.38 -4.57 -8.07
CA SER A 109 -5.15 -4.48 -7.29
C SER A 109 -5.38 -4.72 -5.81
N ALA A 110 -4.40 -5.33 -5.16
CA ALA A 110 -4.45 -5.72 -3.76
C ALA A 110 -3.17 -5.34 -3.02
N GLY A 111 -3.29 -4.90 -1.78
CA GLY A 111 -2.12 -4.47 -1.01
C GLY A 111 -2.56 -3.84 0.31
N GLY A 112 -1.63 -3.26 1.06
CA GLY A 112 -1.99 -2.51 2.25
C GLY A 112 -2.37 -1.07 1.90
N LEU A 113 -1.79 -0.13 2.66
CA LEU A 113 -2.00 1.31 2.46
C LEU A 113 -1.67 1.77 1.02
N THR A 114 -0.72 1.12 0.35
CA THR A 114 -0.36 1.40 -1.06
C THR A 114 -1.58 1.38 -1.99
N SER A 115 -2.46 0.39 -1.86
CA SER A 115 -3.62 0.24 -2.76
C SER A 115 -4.68 1.32 -2.50
N ILE A 116 -4.72 1.88 -1.30
CA ILE A 116 -5.57 3.05 -0.97
C ILE A 116 -4.97 4.31 -1.61
N LEU A 117 -3.66 4.54 -1.42
CA LEU A 117 -2.96 5.74 -1.88
C LEU A 117 -2.92 5.86 -3.41
N HIS A 118 -2.82 4.72 -4.12
CA HIS A 118 -2.70 4.68 -5.58
C HIS A 118 -3.99 4.23 -6.30
N CYS A 119 -5.12 4.15 -5.60
CA CYS A 119 -6.36 3.60 -6.13
C CYS A 119 -6.79 4.30 -7.43
N ASP A 120 -6.95 5.63 -7.37
CA ASP A 120 -7.39 6.40 -8.54
C ASP A 120 -6.24 6.63 -9.54
N SER A 121 -4.99 6.76 -9.07
CA SER A 121 -3.84 6.98 -9.97
C SER A 121 -3.60 5.77 -10.86
N PHE A 122 -3.64 4.53 -10.34
CA PHE A 122 -3.53 3.35 -11.19
C PHE A 122 -4.74 3.14 -12.09
N ARG A 123 -5.96 3.49 -11.65
CA ARG A 123 -7.11 3.48 -12.56
C ARG A 123 -6.88 4.41 -13.75
N ALA A 124 -6.27 5.57 -13.52
CA ALA A 124 -5.96 6.54 -14.57
C ALA A 124 -4.86 6.06 -15.54
N LEU A 125 -3.99 5.13 -15.12
CA LEU A 125 -2.97 4.52 -15.99
C LEU A 125 -3.52 3.43 -16.92
N LEU A 126 -4.75 2.96 -16.70
CA LEU A 126 -5.36 1.88 -17.49
C LEU A 126 -6.26 2.42 -18.61
N PRO A 127 -6.43 1.64 -19.71
CA PRO A 127 -7.29 2.03 -20.83
C PRO A 127 -8.71 2.43 -20.40
N ILE A 128 -9.28 3.39 -21.14
CA ILE A 128 -10.66 3.81 -20.96
C ILE A 128 -11.57 2.60 -21.27
N GLY A 129 -12.32 2.14 -20.26
CA GLY A 129 -13.21 0.98 -20.36
C GLY A 129 -12.78 -0.22 -19.50
N THR A 130 -11.54 -0.26 -19.00
CA THR A 130 -11.14 -1.29 -18.03
C THR A 130 -11.89 -1.08 -16.72
N LYS A 131 -12.62 -2.11 -16.26
CA LYS A 131 -13.24 -2.13 -14.94
C LYS A 131 -12.19 -2.49 -13.91
N VAL A 132 -11.96 -1.61 -12.94
CA VAL A 132 -10.94 -1.78 -11.90
C VAL A 132 -11.60 -1.76 -10.53
N LYS A 133 -11.23 -2.71 -9.69
CA LYS A 133 -11.60 -2.73 -8.26
C LYS A 133 -10.33 -2.85 -7.42
N TYR A 134 -10.37 -2.38 -6.18
CA TYR A 134 -9.24 -2.47 -5.27
C TYR A 134 -9.59 -3.19 -4.00
N LEU A 135 -8.60 -3.88 -3.45
CA LEU A 135 -8.65 -4.51 -2.14
C LEU A 135 -7.48 -3.99 -1.31
N SER A 136 -7.79 -3.27 -0.24
CA SER A 136 -6.80 -2.99 0.79
C SER A 136 -6.91 -4.03 1.91
N ASP A 137 -5.89 -4.86 2.07
CA ASP A 137 -5.72 -5.82 3.15
C ASP A 137 -4.69 -5.30 4.16
N ALA A 138 -5.12 -5.08 5.41
CA ALA A 138 -4.33 -4.51 6.51
C ALA A 138 -3.70 -3.14 6.17
N GLY A 139 -4.42 -2.30 5.41
CA GLY A 139 -3.95 -0.98 4.96
C GLY A 139 -4.58 0.22 5.68
N TYR A 140 -5.68 0.01 6.40
CA TYR A 140 -6.40 1.05 7.12
C TYR A 140 -5.80 1.34 8.50
N PHE A 141 -4.87 2.29 8.56
CA PHE A 141 -4.26 2.78 9.80
C PHE A 141 -4.96 4.03 10.31
N ILE A 142 -5.15 4.16 11.62
CA ILE A 142 -5.85 5.29 12.24
C ILE A 142 -4.88 6.25 12.92
N ASN A 143 -5.18 7.55 12.82
CA ASN A 143 -4.47 8.60 13.54
C ASN A 143 -5.04 8.68 14.95
N THR A 144 -4.31 8.14 15.92
CA THR A 144 -4.71 8.14 17.32
C THR A 144 -3.49 8.30 18.21
N LYS A 145 -3.73 8.77 19.43
CA LYS A 145 -2.71 8.84 20.48
C LYS A 145 -2.38 7.44 20.97
N ASP A 146 -1.14 7.24 21.38
CA ASP A 146 -0.71 6.00 22.03
C ASP A 146 -1.22 5.91 23.48
N VAL A 147 -0.88 4.82 24.17
CA VAL A 147 -1.26 4.57 25.56
C VAL A 147 -0.74 5.63 26.56
N SER A 148 0.27 6.41 26.18
CA SER A 148 0.80 7.52 26.98
C SER A 148 0.14 8.87 26.66
N GLY A 149 -0.75 8.92 25.66
CA GLY A 149 -1.37 10.14 25.17
C GLY A 149 -0.57 10.87 24.09
N THR A 150 0.50 10.26 23.56
CA THR A 150 1.41 10.89 22.59
C THR A 150 1.05 10.52 21.15
N GLN A 151 1.15 11.47 20.22
CA GLN A 151 0.72 11.30 18.83
C GLN A 151 1.84 10.81 17.90
N HIS A 152 2.40 9.63 18.20
CA HIS A 152 3.57 9.11 17.49
C HIS A 152 3.34 8.79 16.01
N ILE A 153 2.19 8.23 15.65
CA ILE A 153 1.94 7.78 14.28
C ILE A 153 1.77 8.96 13.30
N GLU A 154 1.27 10.10 13.77
CA GLU A 154 1.17 11.31 12.93
C GLU A 154 2.56 11.82 12.59
N ALA A 155 3.44 11.95 13.59
CA ALA A 155 4.84 12.33 13.37
C ALA A 155 5.54 11.33 12.44
N PHE A 156 5.31 10.02 12.64
CA PHE A 156 5.86 8.97 11.79
C PHE A 156 5.47 9.15 10.32
N TYR A 157 4.19 9.34 9.99
CA TYR A 157 3.78 9.54 8.60
C TYR A 157 4.20 10.89 8.04
N ASN A 158 4.26 11.93 8.87
CA ASN A 158 4.83 13.21 8.44
C ASN A 158 6.31 13.06 8.04
N ASP A 159 7.08 12.28 8.80
CA ASP A 159 8.48 11.99 8.50
C ASP A 159 8.64 11.14 7.22
N VAL A 160 7.75 10.16 6.99
CA VAL A 160 7.70 9.40 5.73
C VAL A 160 7.45 10.36 4.56
N VAL A 161 6.40 11.18 4.63
CA VAL A 161 6.05 12.09 3.53
C VAL A 161 7.17 13.08 3.25
N THR A 162 7.79 13.62 4.29
CA THR A 162 8.87 14.60 4.17
C THR A 162 10.13 13.97 3.58
N THR A 163 10.57 12.83 4.11
CA THR A 163 11.80 12.15 3.67
C THR A 163 11.72 11.71 2.22
N HIS A 164 10.55 11.22 1.79
CA HIS A 164 10.37 10.65 0.47
C HIS A 164 9.85 11.65 -0.57
N GLY A 165 9.52 12.89 -0.16
CA GLY A 165 8.96 13.88 -1.08
C GLY A 165 7.59 13.46 -1.62
N SER A 166 6.77 12.79 -0.81
CA SER A 166 5.56 12.10 -1.27
C SER A 166 4.41 13.02 -1.69
N VAL A 167 4.45 14.31 -1.34
CA VAL A 167 3.33 15.26 -1.46
C VAL A 167 2.71 15.27 -2.86
N LYS A 168 3.53 15.18 -3.91
CA LYS A 168 3.08 15.21 -5.32
C LYS A 168 2.21 14.02 -5.72
N ASN A 169 2.34 12.91 -5.00
CA ASN A 169 1.66 11.65 -5.28
C ASN A 169 0.57 11.33 -4.25
N LEU A 170 0.14 12.33 -3.48
CA LEU A 170 -0.99 12.22 -2.56
C LEU A 170 -2.23 12.93 -3.13
N PRO A 171 -3.45 12.53 -2.74
CA PRO A 171 -4.67 13.16 -3.23
C PRO A 171 -4.69 14.67 -2.95
N ILE A 172 -4.83 15.49 -4.00
CA ILE A 172 -4.93 16.95 -3.90
C ILE A 172 -6.11 17.36 -3.01
N SER A 173 -7.20 16.61 -3.09
CA SER A 173 -8.41 16.80 -2.29
C SER A 173 -8.16 16.63 -0.77
N CYS A 174 -7.09 15.93 -0.38
CA CYS A 174 -6.64 15.82 0.99
C CYS A 174 -5.56 16.87 1.32
N THR A 175 -4.50 16.97 0.52
CA THR A 175 -3.36 17.88 0.80
C THR A 175 -3.72 19.36 0.76
N SER A 176 -4.82 19.73 0.09
CA SER A 176 -5.36 21.10 0.13
C SER A 176 -6.08 21.46 1.43
N LYS A 177 -6.48 20.47 2.24
CA LYS A 177 -7.27 20.67 3.48
C LYS A 177 -6.46 20.48 4.76
N MET A 178 -5.37 19.71 4.69
CA MET A 178 -4.60 19.30 5.85
C MET A 178 -3.14 19.03 5.50
N GLY A 179 -2.30 18.89 6.53
CA GLY A 179 -0.88 18.55 6.36
C GLY A 179 -0.70 17.26 5.55
N PRO A 180 0.28 17.19 4.63
CA PRO A 180 0.46 16.01 3.77
C PRO A 180 0.66 14.68 4.51
N GLY A 181 1.30 14.69 5.68
CA GLY A 181 1.42 13.50 6.55
C GLY A 181 0.07 12.92 6.97
N LEU A 182 -0.96 13.77 7.12
CA LEU A 182 -2.30 13.32 7.47
C LEU A 182 -2.99 12.56 6.32
N CYS A 183 -2.57 12.78 5.07
CA CYS A 183 -3.12 12.10 3.91
C CYS A 183 -2.62 10.66 3.74
N PHE A 184 -1.65 10.23 4.54
CA PHE A 184 -1.29 8.82 4.68
C PHE A 184 -2.27 8.01 5.53
N PHE A 185 -3.20 8.69 6.23
CA PHE A 185 -4.23 8.01 6.99
C PHE A 185 -5.51 7.86 6.17
N PRO A 186 -5.97 6.63 5.90
CA PRO A 186 -7.16 6.40 5.07
C PRO A 186 -8.42 7.12 5.55
N GLN A 187 -8.62 7.35 6.86
CA GLN A 187 -9.80 8.08 7.32
C GLN A 187 -9.92 9.51 6.76
N ASN A 188 -8.83 10.10 6.28
CA ASN A 188 -8.81 11.45 5.76
C ASN A 188 -9.06 11.54 4.25
N MET A 189 -8.98 10.42 3.53
CA MET A 189 -8.98 10.42 2.06
C MET A 189 -9.79 9.29 1.41
N ALA A 190 -10.06 8.19 2.11
CA ALA A 190 -10.69 7.00 1.51
C ALA A 190 -12.09 7.29 0.97
N GLN A 191 -12.86 8.17 1.62
CA GLN A 191 -14.20 8.57 1.15
C GLN A 191 -14.18 9.38 -0.15
N GLN A 192 -13.02 9.89 -0.56
CA GLN A 192 -12.87 10.70 -1.78
C GLN A 192 -12.35 9.87 -2.96
N ILE A 193 -12.00 8.59 -2.71
CA ILE A 193 -11.59 7.67 -3.77
C ILE A 193 -12.80 7.39 -4.66
N GLN A 194 -12.62 7.54 -5.97
CA GLN A 194 -13.69 7.34 -6.94
C GLN A 194 -13.75 5.88 -7.40
N THR A 195 -12.62 5.19 -7.41
CA THR A 195 -12.56 3.79 -7.85
C THR A 195 -13.03 2.84 -6.73
N PRO A 196 -13.86 1.82 -7.03
CA PRO A 196 -14.36 0.90 -6.01
C PRO A 196 -13.24 0.27 -5.18
N LEU A 197 -13.25 0.55 -3.87
CA LEU A 197 -12.27 0.08 -2.90
C LEU A 197 -12.95 -0.77 -1.83
N PHE A 198 -12.43 -1.98 -1.63
CA PHE A 198 -12.81 -2.87 -0.55
C PHE A 198 -11.73 -2.87 0.54
N LEU A 199 -12.15 -2.68 1.79
CA LEU A 199 -11.25 -2.62 2.94
C LEU A 199 -11.39 -3.90 3.79
N VAL A 200 -10.29 -4.62 3.96
CA VAL A 200 -10.14 -5.74 4.90
C VAL A 200 -9.09 -5.34 5.92
N ASN A 201 -9.50 -5.14 7.16
CA ASN A 201 -8.59 -4.82 8.24
C ASN A 201 -9.00 -5.58 9.51
N ALA A 202 -8.01 -6.05 10.26
CA ALA A 202 -8.26 -6.58 11.59
C ALA A 202 -8.63 -5.43 12.53
N ALA A 203 -9.57 -5.68 13.46
CA ALA A 203 -9.91 -4.69 14.49
C ALA A 203 -8.69 -4.32 15.36
N TYR A 204 -7.81 -5.31 15.57
CA TYR A 204 -6.58 -5.22 16.34
C TYR A 204 -5.38 -5.55 15.45
N ASP A 205 -5.05 -4.65 14.53
CA ASP A 205 -3.91 -4.83 13.64
C ASP A 205 -2.58 -4.83 14.42
N SER A 206 -1.77 -5.86 14.24
CA SER A 206 -0.53 -6.05 15.01
C SER A 206 0.50 -4.95 14.76
N TRP A 207 0.52 -4.37 13.55
CA TRP A 207 1.41 -3.26 13.24
C TRP A 207 0.92 -1.97 13.91
N GLN A 208 -0.38 -1.66 13.85
CA GLN A 208 -0.96 -0.50 14.55
C GLN A 208 -0.75 -0.60 16.06
N LEU A 209 -0.98 -1.77 16.66
CA LEU A 209 -0.78 -1.99 18.11
C LEU A 209 0.68 -1.77 18.52
N SER A 210 1.62 -2.30 17.73
CA SER A 210 3.05 -2.26 18.05
C SER A 210 3.71 -0.92 17.75
N SER A 211 3.44 -0.37 16.57
CA SER A 211 4.16 0.77 16.00
C SER A 211 3.49 2.11 16.35
N SER A 212 2.15 2.13 16.41
CA SER A 212 1.39 3.36 16.68
C SER A 212 1.02 3.48 18.17
N LEU A 213 0.47 2.42 18.75
CA LEU A 213 -0.06 2.43 20.12
C LEU A 213 0.97 2.05 21.20
N GLN A 214 2.16 1.60 20.79
CA GLN A 214 3.24 1.14 21.67
C GLN A 214 2.84 0.04 22.68
N ILE A 215 1.80 -0.75 22.37
CA ILE A 215 1.22 -1.74 23.29
C ILE A 215 2.16 -2.92 23.56
N ASN A 216 3.14 -3.17 22.67
CA ASN A 216 4.20 -4.16 22.92
C ASN A 216 5.04 -3.87 24.17
N LYS A 217 4.99 -2.64 24.72
CA LYS A 217 5.62 -2.30 26.00
C LYS A 217 4.78 -2.73 27.22
N ILE A 218 3.52 -3.13 27.04
CA ILE A 218 2.57 -3.34 28.15
C ILE A 218 2.00 -4.77 28.19
N LEU A 219 1.73 -5.43 27.05
CA LEU A 219 1.15 -6.79 27.06
C LEU A 219 1.73 -7.70 25.97
N LYS A 220 2.23 -8.88 26.37
CA LYS A 220 2.50 -10.01 25.46
C LYS A 220 1.16 -10.53 24.91
N PHE A 221 0.67 -9.98 23.81
CA PHE A 221 -0.59 -10.43 23.23
C PHE A 221 -0.41 -11.72 22.40
N THR A 222 -0.84 -12.82 23.01
CA THR A 222 -1.12 -14.10 22.35
C THR A 222 -2.46 -13.97 21.62
N ARG A 223 -2.45 -14.14 20.28
CA ARG A 223 -3.59 -14.36 19.35
C ARG A 223 -4.97 -13.81 19.79
N PHE A 224 -5.38 -12.69 19.20
CA PHE A 224 -6.78 -12.35 19.02
C PHE A 224 -7.03 -12.00 17.55
N PHE A 225 -7.66 -12.92 16.82
CA PHE A 225 -8.27 -12.65 15.51
C PHE A 225 -9.76 -12.43 15.74
N GLU A 226 -10.17 -11.19 15.91
CA GLU A 226 -11.54 -10.77 15.60
C GLU A 226 -11.49 -9.86 14.37
N ILE A 227 -11.98 -10.38 13.25
CA ILE A 227 -12.21 -9.63 12.01
C ILE A 227 -13.68 -9.19 12.03
N LYS A 228 -13.90 -7.88 12.17
CA LYS A 228 -15.18 -7.16 11.99
C LYS A 228 -14.81 -5.74 11.57
N VAL A 229 -15.31 -5.08 10.53
CA VAL A 229 -16.32 -5.33 9.48
C VAL A 229 -15.87 -4.53 8.23
N ALA A 230 -16.27 -5.00 7.04
CA ALA A 230 -16.13 -4.33 5.76
C ALA A 230 -16.87 -2.99 5.70
N GLN A 231 -16.22 -1.94 5.22
CA GLN A 231 -16.90 -0.76 4.70
C GLN A 231 -17.02 -0.90 3.18
N LEU A 232 -18.22 -1.23 2.72
CA LEU A 232 -18.63 -1.09 1.33
C LEU A 232 -18.96 0.39 1.09
N LEU A 233 -18.19 1.07 0.25
CA LEU A 233 -18.54 2.40 -0.25
C LEU A 233 -19.46 2.35 -1.48
N ASP A 234 -20.05 1.19 -1.80
CA ASP A 234 -21.09 1.09 -2.81
C ASP A 234 -22.01 -0.11 -2.53
N THR A 235 -23.32 0.08 -2.59
CA THR A 235 -24.34 -0.90 -2.14
C THR A 235 -24.60 -2.04 -3.12
N ASP A 236 -23.85 -2.16 -4.22
CA ASP A 236 -24.05 -3.21 -5.24
C ASP A 236 -22.74 -3.90 -5.68
N VAL A 237 -21.91 -4.36 -4.72
CA VAL A 237 -20.70 -5.14 -5.05
C VAL A 237 -20.90 -6.62 -4.77
N ASN A 238 -21.56 -7.31 -5.69
CA ASN A 238 -21.28 -8.73 -5.91
C ASN A 238 -19.96 -8.87 -6.69
N PHE A 239 -19.04 -9.70 -6.19
CA PHE A 239 -17.83 -10.13 -6.93
C PHE A 239 -18.14 -11.32 -7.85
N HIS A 240 -19.32 -11.34 -8.47
CA HIS A 240 -19.71 -12.34 -9.49
C HIS A 240 -19.30 -11.89 -10.90
#